data_AF-A0A7K2BS37-F1
#
_entry.id   AF-A0A7K2BS37-F1
#
_cell.length_a   1.000
_cell.length_b   1.000
_cell.length_c   1.000
_cell.angle_alpha   90.00
_cell.angle_beta   90.00
_cell.angle_gamma   90.00
#
_symmetry.space_group_name_H-M   'P 1'
#
loop_
_entity.id
_entity.type
_entity.pdbx_description
1 polymer ?
#
loop_
_entity_poly.entity_id
_entity_poly.type
_entity_poly.pdbx_seq_one_letter_code
_entity_poly.pdbx_strand_id
1 'polypeptide(L)'
;MGLTVGPTGVVGGRYGGGVAAEPLVDPLAAFSEPTRAWFASAFLEPTPPQVEGWPAITVGDHTLVCAPTGTGKTLAAFLWAIDRLMAPGQAASDSGTRVLYVSPLRALA
;
A
#
# COMPACT_ATOMS: atom_id res chain seq x y z
N MET A 1 16.21 21.73 14.90
CA MET A 1 17.05 20.73 14.22
C MET A 1 16.89 19.44 15.00
N GLY A 2 16.05 18.52 14.51
CA GLY A 2 15.70 17.29 15.25
C GLY A 2 14.41 16.69 14.69
N LEU A 3 14.51 15.97 13.57
CA LEU A 3 13.43 15.13 13.08
C LEU A 3 13.61 13.75 13.74
N THR A 4 12.74 13.42 14.68
CA THR A 4 12.61 12.04 15.18
C THR A 4 11.80 11.26 14.15
N VAL A 5 12.50 10.59 13.24
CA VAL A 5 11.88 9.57 12.36
C VAL A 5 11.82 8.29 13.17
N GLY A 6 10.61 7.87 13.57
CA GLY A 6 10.40 6.54 14.12
C GLY A 6 10.81 5.46 13.09
N PRO A 7 11.07 4.21 13.53
CA PRO A 7 11.59 3.15 12.66
C PRO A 7 10.64 2.72 11.52
N THR A 8 9.43 3.25 11.46
CA THR A 8 8.45 3.05 10.40
C THR A 8 7.79 4.41 10.15
N GLY A 9 7.98 4.94 8.95
CA GLY A 9 7.45 6.24 8.57
C GLY A 9 6.79 6.12 7.22
N VAL A 10 5.48 6.33 7.18
CA VAL A 10 4.72 6.53 5.95
C VAL A 10 4.54 8.03 5.75
N VAL A 11 5.01 8.55 4.62
CA VAL A 11 4.81 9.95 4.23
C VAL A 11 3.86 9.99 3.04
N GLY A 12 2.63 10.39 3.28
CA GLY A 12 1.65 10.76 2.25
C GLY A 12 1.83 12.22 1.85
N GLY A 13 1.98 12.49 0.55
CA GLY A 13 2.22 13.82 0.03
C GLY A 13 0.96 14.69 -0.04
N ARG A 14 0.69 15.47 1.01
CA ARG A 14 0.66 16.94 0.87
C ARG A 14 1.90 17.45 1.59
N TYR A 15 2.83 18.06 0.87
CA TYR A 15 4.11 18.52 1.43
C TYR A 15 3.87 19.48 2.61
N GLY A 16 3.98 18.96 3.84
CA GLY A 16 3.90 19.76 5.07
C GLY A 16 3.21 19.02 6.23
N GLY A 17 4.00 18.50 7.16
CA GLY A 17 3.54 18.03 8.47
C GLY A 17 3.17 16.55 8.49
N GLY A 18 3.88 15.77 9.29
CA GLY A 18 3.54 14.37 9.56
C GLY A 18 2.13 14.29 10.13
N VAL A 19 1.19 13.80 9.33
CA VAL A 19 -0.11 13.36 9.80
C VAL A 19 0.01 11.87 10.01
N ALA A 20 0.01 11.43 11.27
CA ALA A 20 -0.30 10.05 11.58
C ALA A 20 -1.69 9.79 10.97
N ALA A 21 -1.78 8.89 9.99
CA ALA A 21 -3.07 8.47 9.49
C ALA A 21 -3.84 7.89 10.68
N GLU A 22 -5.02 8.43 10.98
CA GLU A 22 -5.95 7.83 11.94
C GLU A 22 -6.11 6.36 11.54
N PRO A 23 -5.83 5.39 12.43
CA PRO A 23 -5.87 3.99 12.07
C PRO A 23 -7.28 3.65 11.61
N LEU A 24 -7.39 3.08 10.41
CA LEU A 24 -8.63 2.43 10.01
C LEU A 24 -8.92 1.35 11.06
N VAL A 25 -10.13 1.38 11.63
CA VAL A 25 -10.61 0.39 12.62
C VAL A 25 -10.49 -1.05 12.08
N ASP A 26 -10.40 -1.18 10.75
CA ASP A 26 -9.92 -2.37 10.03
C ASP A 26 -9.01 -1.93 8.84
N PRO A 27 -7.70 -2.25 8.84
CA PRO A 27 -6.77 -1.92 7.75
C PRO A 27 -7.19 -2.45 6.38
N LEU A 28 -7.98 -3.53 6.35
CA LEU A 28 -8.43 -4.17 5.13
C LEU A 28 -9.77 -3.64 4.62
N ALA A 29 -10.43 -2.72 5.36
CA ALA A 29 -11.77 -2.25 5.05
C ALA A 29 -11.92 -1.66 3.63
N ALA A 30 -10.85 -1.03 3.12
CA ALA A 30 -10.83 -0.39 1.80
C ALA A 30 -10.70 -1.38 0.63
N PHE A 31 -10.31 -2.63 0.88
CA PHE A 31 -10.11 -3.66 -0.14
C PHE A 31 -11.42 -4.37 -0.49
N SER A 32 -11.49 -4.90 -1.72
CA SER A 32 -12.61 -5.74 -2.13
C SER A 32 -12.64 -7.06 -1.37
N GLU A 33 -13.82 -7.68 -1.32
CA GLU A 33 -14.02 -8.93 -0.59
C GLU A 33 -13.07 -10.06 -1.01
N PRO A 34 -12.83 -10.33 -2.31
CA PRO A 34 -11.88 -11.38 -2.71
C PRO A 34 -10.46 -11.14 -2.17
N THR A 35 -10.00 -9.89 -2.16
CA THR A 35 -8.67 -9.53 -1.65
C THR A 35 -8.59 -9.71 -0.15
N ARG A 36 -9.64 -9.31 0.60
CA ARG A 36 -9.71 -9.52 2.06
C ARG A 36 -9.68 -11.00 2.42
N ALA A 37 -10.51 -11.80 1.76
CA ALA A 37 -10.59 -13.25 1.99
C ALA A 37 -9.25 -13.94 1.69
N TRP A 38 -8.62 -13.60 0.57
CA TRP A 38 -7.28 -14.08 0.24
C TRP A 38 -6.26 -13.71 1.32
N PHE A 39 -6.20 -12.44 1.72
CA PHE A 39 -5.24 -11.96 2.71
C PHE A 39 -5.40 -12.71 4.04
N ALA A 40 -6.63 -12.84 4.54
CA ALA A 40 -6.93 -13.54 5.78
C ALA A 40 -6.59 -15.04 5.74
N SER A 41 -6.62 -15.66 4.56
CA SER A 41 -6.18 -17.05 4.39
C SER A 41 -4.67 -17.23 4.29
N ALA A 42 -3.94 -16.19 3.84
CA ALA A 42 -2.51 -16.24 3.56
C ALA A 42 -1.65 -15.73 4.73
N PHE A 43 -2.19 -14.81 5.55
CA PHE A 43 -1.47 -14.13 6.62
C PHE A 43 -2.30 -14.06 7.90
N LEU A 44 -1.61 -13.97 9.04
CA LEU A 44 -2.24 -13.82 10.34
C LEU A 44 -2.81 -12.41 10.54
N GLU A 45 -2.01 -11.38 10.23
CA GLU A 45 -2.37 -9.97 10.40
C GLU A 45 -1.55 -9.06 9.46
N PRO A 46 -2.05 -7.85 9.14
CA PRO A 46 -1.29 -6.85 8.43
C PRO A 46 -0.06 -6.37 9.20
N THR A 47 1.05 -6.15 8.48
CA THR A 47 2.28 -5.63 9.08
C THR A 47 2.21 -4.10 9.29
N PRO A 48 3.04 -3.49 10.17
CA PRO A 48 3.05 -2.05 10.38
C PRO A 48 3.09 -1.18 9.10
N PRO A 49 3.99 -1.42 8.11
CA PRO A 49 4.00 -0.62 6.88
C PRO A 49 2.75 -0.80 6.01
N GLN A 50 2.00 -1.89 6.18
CA GLN A 50 0.71 -2.10 5.52
C GLN A 50 -0.39 -1.29 6.20
N VAL A 51 -0.50 -1.39 7.53
CA VAL A 51 -1.47 -0.63 8.34
C VAL A 51 -1.30 0.87 8.17
N GLU A 52 -0.05 1.35 8.20
CA GLU A 52 0.26 2.77 8.05
C GLU A 52 0.14 3.24 6.59
N GLY A 53 0.42 2.36 5.62
CA GLY A 53 0.48 2.69 4.19
C GLY A 53 -0.87 2.75 3.50
N TRP A 54 -1.73 1.76 3.77
CA TRP A 54 -2.99 1.60 3.04
C TRP A 54 -3.97 2.77 3.16
N PRO A 55 -4.12 3.47 4.30
CA PRO A 55 -4.99 4.65 4.37
C PRO A 55 -4.68 5.71 3.30
N ALA A 56 -3.39 6.03 3.09
CA ALA A 56 -2.96 6.99 2.07
C ALA A 56 -3.03 6.41 0.63
N ILE A 57 -2.60 5.16 0.46
CA ILE A 57 -2.59 4.49 -0.86
C ILE A 57 -4.01 4.36 -1.42
N THR A 58 -4.97 4.00 -0.57
CA THR A 58 -6.34 3.69 -0.98
C THR A 58 -7.16 4.92 -1.39
N VAL A 59 -6.84 6.09 -0.84
CA VAL A 59 -7.45 7.37 -1.25
C VAL A 59 -6.77 8.01 -2.47
N GLY A 60 -5.69 7.41 -2.97
CA GLY A 60 -4.98 7.85 -4.17
C GLY A 60 -3.82 8.82 -3.92
N ASP A 61 -3.37 8.98 -2.67
CA ASP A 61 -2.25 9.88 -2.35
C ASP A 61 -0.90 9.29 -2.76
N HIS A 62 0.02 10.15 -3.18
CA HIS A 62 1.43 9.78 -3.36
C HIS A 62 2.01 9.35 -2.02
N THR A 63 2.42 8.08 -1.91
CA THR A 63 2.81 7.49 -0.64
C THR A 63 4.24 6.96 -0.69
N LEU A 64 5.08 7.42 0.22
CA LEU A 64 6.41 6.86 0.48
C LEU A 64 6.37 6.01 1.74
N VAL A 65 6.63 4.71 1.60
CA VAL A 65 6.69 3.76 2.72
C VAL A 65 8.16 3.47 3.06
N CYS A 66 8.63 3.95 4.21
CA CYS A 66 9.98 3.67 4.72
C CYS A 66 9.90 2.65 5.87
N ALA A 67 10.36 1.41 5.62
CA ALA A 67 10.43 0.35 6.64
C ALA A 67 11.61 -0.60 6.38
N PRO A 68 12.07 -1.38 7.39
CA PRO A 68 13.14 -2.36 7.24
C PRO A 68 12.85 -3.44 6.18
N THR A 69 13.86 -4.12 5.65
CA THR A 69 13.67 -5.27 4.73
C THR A 69 12.89 -6.40 5.42
N GLY A 70 12.12 -7.18 4.65
CA GLY A 70 11.34 -8.30 5.18
C GLY A 70 10.03 -7.93 5.90
N THR A 71 9.66 -6.65 6.00
CA THR A 71 8.46 -6.20 6.71
C THR A 71 7.19 -6.12 5.85
N GLY A 72 7.20 -6.66 4.63
CA GLY A 72 6.00 -6.72 3.79
C GLY A 72 5.67 -5.45 2.99
N LYS A 73 6.61 -4.50 2.85
CA LYS A 73 6.44 -3.27 2.03
C LYS A 73 5.97 -3.54 0.60
N THR A 74 6.50 -4.61 -0.01
CA THR A 74 6.13 -5.00 -1.38
C THR A 74 4.65 -5.32 -1.44
N LEU A 75 4.14 -6.14 -0.51
CA LEU A 75 2.72 -6.44 -0.45
C LEU A 75 1.89 -5.19 -0.14
N ALA A 76 2.38 -4.28 0.71
CA ALA A 76 1.69 -3.02 0.99
C ALA A 76 1.41 -2.22 -0.30
N ALA A 77 2.40 -2.11 -1.19
CA ALA A 77 2.25 -1.41 -2.46
C ALA A 77 1.42 -2.18 -3.50
N PHE A 78 1.69 -3.48 -3.68
CA PHE A 78 1.10 -4.27 -4.76
C PHE A 78 -0.33 -4.73 -4.50
N LEU A 79 -0.71 -4.97 -3.23
CA LEU A 79 -2.03 -5.52 -2.93
C LEU A 79 -3.15 -4.59 -3.40
N TRP A 80 -2.98 -3.27 -3.23
CA TRP A 80 -3.95 -2.29 -3.72
C TRP A 80 -4.02 -2.25 -5.24
N ALA A 81 -2.87 -2.33 -5.91
CA ALA A 81 -2.82 -2.36 -7.37
C ALA A 81 -3.56 -3.58 -7.94
N ILE A 82 -3.38 -4.76 -7.33
CA ILE A 82 -4.08 -5.99 -7.71
C ILE A 82 -5.58 -5.86 -7.46
N ASP A 83 -5.98 -5.34 -6.29
CA ASP A 83 -7.40 -5.15 -5.95
C ASP A 83 -8.13 -4.28 -6.98
N ARG A 84 -7.51 -3.18 -7.42
CA ARG A 84 -8.04 -2.31 -8.48
C ARG A 84 -8.10 -3.00 -9.85
N LEU A 85 -7.12 -3.84 -10.17
CA LEU A 85 -7.12 -4.60 -11.42
C LEU A 85 -8.25 -5.64 -11.50
N MET A 86 -8.69 -6.18 -10.35
CA MET A 86 -9.80 -7.13 -10.29
C MET A 86 -11.18 -6.47 -10.18
N ALA A 87 -11.24 -5.14 -9.95
CA ALA A 87 -12.49 -4.45 -9.69
C ALA A 87 -13.39 -4.42 -10.96
N PRO A 88 -14.63 -4.94 -10.89
CA PRO A 88 -15.54 -4.94 -12.03
C PRO A 88 -15.94 -3.52 -12.44
N GLY A 89 -16.03 -3.26 -13.74
CA GLY A 89 -16.48 -1.97 -14.29
C GLY A 89 -15.39 -0.97 -14.65
N GLN A 90 -14.11 -1.23 -14.33
CA GLN A 90 -13.00 -0.72 -15.14
C GLN A 90 -12.95 -1.55 -16.43
N ALA A 91 -13.90 -1.26 -17.32
CA ALA A 91 -14.15 -2.04 -18.52
C ALA A 91 -12.86 -2.26 -19.34
N ALA A 92 -12.83 -3.43 -19.99
CA ALA A 92 -11.83 -3.92 -20.93
C ALA A 92 -11.56 -3.01 -22.16
N SER A 93 -11.91 -1.72 -22.12
CA SER A 93 -11.69 -0.75 -23.20
C SER A 93 -10.26 -0.21 -23.25
N ASP A 94 -9.52 -0.26 -22.14
CA ASP A 94 -8.11 0.16 -22.08
C ASP A 94 -7.21 -1.06 -21.94
N SER A 95 -7.01 -1.78 -23.05
CA SER A 95 -5.95 -2.78 -23.15
C SER A 95 -4.58 -2.08 -23.08
N GLY A 96 -4.12 -1.78 -21.87
CA GLY A 96 -2.89 -1.04 -21.64
C GLY A 96 -2.32 -1.29 -20.25
N THR A 97 -1.02 -0.99 -20.07
CA THR A 97 -0.35 -1.12 -18.79
C THR A 97 -1.00 -0.21 -17.73
N ARG A 98 -1.51 -0.80 -16.65
CA ARG A 98 -2.20 -0.09 -15.56
C ARG A 98 -1.31 0.15 -14.33
N VAL A 99 -0.26 -0.64 -14.18
CA VAL A 99 0.65 -0.61 -13.03
C VAL A 99 2.07 -0.74 -13.56
N LEU A 100 2.94 0.19 -13.21
CA LEU A 100 4.36 0.17 -13.56
C LEU A 100 5.18 0.06 -12.28
N TYR A 101 5.85 -1.07 -12.11
CA TYR A 101 6.85 -1.26 -11.05
C TYR A 101 8.24 -1.01 -11.62
N VAL A 102 9.02 -0.18 -10.94
CA VAL A 102 10.39 0.14 -11.34
C VAL A 102 11.33 -0.31 -10.23
N SER A 103 12.25 -1.21 -10.56
CA SER A 103 13.31 -1.67 -9.67
C SER A 103 14.66 -1.11 -10.13
N PRO A 104 15.53 -0.63 -9.23
CA PRO A 104 16.89 -0.23 -9.57
C PRO A 104 17.80 -1.43 -9.92
N LEU A 105 17.36 -2.66 -9.61
CA LEU A 105 18.10 -3.90 -9.88
C LEU A 105 17.36 -4.79 -10.88
N ARG A 106 18.09 -5.29 -11.88
CA ARG A 106 17.56 -6.25 -12.87
C ARG A 106 17.21 -7.62 -12.28
N ALA A 107 17.83 -8.02 -11.17
CA ALA A 107 17.66 -9.36 -10.59
C ALA A 107 16.40 -9.52 -9.71
N LEU A 108 15.58 -8.47 -9.57
CA LEU A 108 14.41 -8.46 -8.68
C LEU A 108 13.07 -8.46 -9.45
N ALA A 109 13.10 -8.36 -10.78
CA ALA A 109 11.93 -8.33 -11.65
C ALA A 109 11.92 -9.56 -12.57
#